data_AF-A0A3C1ZWN1-F1
#
_entry.id   AF-A0A3C1ZWN1-F1
#
_cell.length_a   1.000
_cell.length_b   1.000
_cell.length_c   1.000
_cell.angle_alpha   90.00
_cell.angle_beta   90.00
_cell.angle_gamma   90.00
#
_symmetry.space_group_name_H-M   'P 1'
#
loop_
_entity.id
_entity.type
_entity.pdbx_description
1 polymer ?
#
loop_
_entity_poly.entity_id
_entity_poly.type
_entity_poly.pdbx_seq_one_letter_code
_entity_poly.pdbx_strand_id
1 'polypeptide(L)'
;MANGFFILKDKSCFATRWTGYDEIIRIAVRELRLLADGQALADWLSGIVPKDYDPESKDQWDTGFIVPETQEMYVGKELDMRSLTRCNQRLFWEALTVGHGHLVARGKEYSFLNPERLQQLLETQALAEKGEEDPLDHSAWNVLAEEDVEKLGPGWD
;
A
#
# COMPACT_ATOMS: atom_id res chain seq x y z
N MET A 1 15.38 7.23 -1.08
CA MET A 1 15.45 5.81 -0.70
C MET A 1 14.04 5.26 -0.66
N ALA A 2 13.81 4.00 -1.02
CA ALA A 2 12.50 3.39 -0.83
C ALA A 2 12.31 3.05 0.65
N ASN A 3 11.12 3.31 1.18
CA ASN A 3 10.75 3.09 2.58
C ASN A 3 9.24 2.92 2.76
N GLY A 4 8.53 2.64 1.67
CA GLY A 4 7.15 2.18 1.65
C GLY A 4 7.09 0.90 0.83
N PHE A 5 6.49 -0.15 1.35
CA PHE A 5 6.52 -1.49 0.78
C PHE A 5 5.12 -2.09 0.72
N PHE A 6 4.80 -2.74 -0.39
CA PHE A 6 3.59 -3.55 -0.56
C PHE A 6 4.03 -4.98 -0.84
N ILE A 7 3.75 -5.90 0.07
CA ILE A 7 4.04 -7.32 -0.13
C ILE A 7 2.84 -7.96 -0.82
N LEU A 8 3.11 -8.65 -1.92
CA LEU A 8 2.09 -9.23 -2.78
C LEU A 8 1.85 -10.70 -2.44
N LYS A 9 0.84 -11.28 -3.08
CA LYS A 9 0.36 -12.64 -2.83
C LYS A 9 1.44 -13.72 -2.98
N ASP A 10 2.32 -13.55 -3.95
CA ASP A 10 3.44 -14.44 -4.25
C ASP A 10 4.70 -14.14 -3.42
N LYS A 11 4.58 -13.26 -2.41
CA LYS A 11 5.64 -12.82 -1.49
C LYS A 11 6.68 -11.89 -2.13
N SER A 12 6.49 -11.48 -3.37
CA SER A 12 7.25 -10.39 -3.98
C SER A 12 6.91 -9.05 -3.32
N CYS A 13 7.83 -8.09 -3.41
CA CYS A 13 7.66 -6.77 -2.82
C CYS A 13 7.65 -5.69 -3.89
N PHE A 14 6.62 -4.83 -3.90
CA PHE A 14 6.69 -3.53 -4.56
C PHE A 14 7.17 -2.48 -3.55
N ALA A 15 8.33 -1.88 -3.81
CA ALA A 15 8.86 -0.80 -2.98
C ALA A 15 8.50 0.57 -3.57
N THR A 16 8.43 1.62 -2.77
CA THR A 16 8.25 3.03 -3.17
C THR A 16 8.75 3.98 -2.08
N ARG A 17 8.78 5.29 -2.34
CA ARG A 17 9.02 6.29 -1.28
C ARG A 17 7.79 6.36 -0.38
N TRP A 18 7.97 6.66 0.90
CA TRP A 18 6.88 6.78 1.87
C TRP A 18 5.77 7.74 1.44
N THR A 19 6.12 8.86 0.78
CA THR A 19 5.12 9.78 0.22
C THR A 19 4.28 9.11 -0.87
N GLY A 20 4.90 8.28 -1.71
CA GLY A 20 4.19 7.50 -2.72
C GLY A 20 3.31 6.41 -2.08
N TYR A 21 3.79 5.76 -1.03
CA TYR A 21 2.99 4.80 -0.24
C TYR A 21 1.75 5.48 0.33
N ASP A 22 1.91 6.61 1.02
CA ASP A 22 0.80 7.35 1.63
C ASP A 22 -0.22 7.80 0.59
N GLU A 23 0.24 8.30 -0.58
CA GLU A 23 -0.66 8.66 -1.67
C GLU A 23 -1.40 7.46 -2.25
N ILE A 24 -0.75 6.30 -2.41
CA ILE A 24 -1.42 5.07 -2.86
C ILE A 24 -2.53 4.67 -1.88
N ILE A 25 -2.25 4.69 -0.57
CA ILE A 25 -3.26 4.38 0.45
C ILE A 25 -4.39 5.42 0.45
N ARG A 26 -4.10 6.71 0.31
CA ARG A 26 -5.12 7.77 0.21
C ARG A 26 -6.02 7.59 -1.01
N ILE A 27 -5.45 7.20 -2.15
CA ILE A 27 -6.21 6.84 -3.35
C ILE A 27 -7.13 5.66 -3.05
N ALA A 28 -6.61 4.58 -2.45
CA ALA A 28 -7.41 3.42 -2.07
C ALA A 28 -8.56 3.82 -1.13
N VAL A 29 -8.29 4.55 -0.06
CA VAL A 29 -9.29 5.04 0.90
C VAL A 29 -10.40 5.86 0.21
N ARG A 30 -10.01 6.79 -0.68
CA ARG A 30 -10.96 7.64 -1.40
C ARG A 30 -11.92 6.81 -2.23
N GLU A 31 -11.41 5.86 -3.00
CA GLU A 31 -12.21 5.04 -3.91
C GLU A 31 -13.01 3.96 -3.17
N LEU A 32 -12.44 3.35 -2.12
CA LEU A 32 -13.16 2.38 -1.27
C LEU A 32 -14.41 2.98 -0.62
N ARG A 33 -14.39 4.26 -0.23
CA ARG A 33 -15.56 4.96 0.32
C ARG A 33 -16.72 5.11 -0.68
N LEU A 34 -16.46 4.90 -1.97
CA LEU A 34 -17.47 4.92 -3.02
C LEU A 34 -18.05 3.52 -3.30
N LEU A 35 -17.45 2.46 -2.74
CA LEU A 35 -17.93 1.08 -2.86
C LEU A 35 -18.85 0.72 -1.70
N ALA A 36 -19.93 -0.03 -1.98
CA ALA A 36 -20.94 -0.41 -0.98
C ALA A 36 -20.35 -1.14 0.24
N ASP A 37 -19.37 -2.03 0.01
CA ASP A 37 -18.73 -2.85 1.05
C ASP A 37 -17.33 -2.33 1.45
N GLY A 38 -16.90 -1.18 0.90
CA GLY A 38 -15.53 -0.68 1.07
C GLY A 38 -15.28 0.09 2.37
N GLN A 39 -16.33 0.46 3.10
CA GLN A 39 -16.23 1.40 4.22
C GLN A 39 -15.31 0.91 5.35
N ALA A 40 -15.47 -0.34 5.79
CA ALA A 40 -14.67 -0.89 6.89
C ALA A 40 -13.18 -0.93 6.55
N LEU A 41 -12.84 -1.33 5.33
CA LEU A 41 -11.46 -1.33 4.85
C LEU A 41 -10.91 0.09 4.70
N ALA A 42 -11.72 1.02 4.18
CA ALA A 42 -11.32 2.42 4.05
C ALA A 42 -10.99 3.07 5.39
N ASP A 43 -11.77 2.78 6.44
CA ASP A 43 -11.56 3.33 7.78
C ASP A 43 -10.30 2.75 8.43
N TRP A 44 -10.07 1.44 8.26
CA TRP A 44 -8.84 0.79 8.72
C TRP A 44 -7.60 1.35 8.01
N LEU A 45 -7.62 1.44 6.67
CA LEU A 45 -6.54 2.04 5.87
C LEU A 45 -6.34 3.53 6.17
N SER A 46 -7.39 4.27 6.52
CA SER A 46 -7.25 5.67 6.95
C SER A 46 -6.46 5.81 8.25
N GLY A 47 -6.42 4.76 9.07
CA GLY A 47 -5.66 4.74 10.33
C GLY A 47 -4.15 4.50 10.15
N ILE A 48 -3.72 3.94 9.01
CA ILE A 48 -2.30 3.64 8.76
C ILE A 48 -1.53 4.82 8.15
N VAL A 49 -2.24 5.85 7.65
CA VAL A 49 -1.65 7.06 7.07
C VAL A 49 -1.95 8.30 7.91
N PRO A 50 -1.01 9.25 8.04
CA PRO A 50 -1.28 10.53 8.68
C PRO A 50 -2.43 11.28 7.99
N LYS A 51 -3.39 11.77 8.79
CA LYS A 51 -4.57 12.51 8.32
C LYS A 51 -4.21 13.89 7.77
N ASP A 52 -3.28 14.58 8.41
CA ASP A 52 -2.83 15.91 8.05
C ASP A 52 -1.37 15.83 7.59
N TYR A 53 -1.16 15.81 6.27
CA TYR A 53 0.19 15.92 5.71
C TYR A 53 0.63 17.38 5.75
N ASP A 54 1.55 17.70 6.66
CA ASP A 54 2.27 18.96 6.73
C ASP A 54 3.71 18.75 6.21
N PRO A 55 4.03 19.19 4.99
CA PRO A 55 5.36 19.03 4.41
C PRO A 55 6.45 19.81 5.19
N GLU A 56 6.10 20.76 6.05
CA GLU A 56 7.03 21.53 6.88
C GLU A 56 7.24 20.94 8.29
N SER A 57 6.40 20.00 8.71
CA SER A 57 6.51 19.35 10.00
C SER A 57 7.61 18.28 10.00
N LYS A 58 8.74 18.57 10.65
CA LYS A 58 9.84 17.60 10.85
C LYS A 58 9.39 16.30 11.53
N ASP A 59 8.39 16.37 12.41
CA ASP A 59 7.83 15.18 13.09
C ASP A 59 7.11 14.22 12.11
N GLN A 60 6.74 14.70 10.92
CA GLN A 60 6.14 13.87 9.87
C GLN A 60 7.16 13.30 8.88
N TRP A 61 8.38 13.84 8.88
CA TRP A 61 9.51 13.28 8.12
C TRP A 61 10.13 12.08 8.84
N ASP A 62 9.95 12.03 10.18
CA ASP A 62 10.45 11.02 11.12
C ASP A 62 9.39 9.97 11.51
N THR A 63 8.40 9.65 10.66
CA THR A 63 7.45 8.54 10.96
C THR A 63 8.08 7.17 10.74
N GLY A 64 9.23 6.92 11.38
CA GLY A 64 9.52 5.60 11.91
C GLY A 64 8.82 5.46 13.26
N PHE A 65 8.19 4.32 13.52
CA PHE A 65 7.69 4.04 14.87
C PHE A 65 8.92 3.78 15.77
N ILE A 66 8.99 4.45 16.92
CA ILE A 66 9.93 4.09 17.98
C ILE A 66 9.39 2.83 18.62
N VAL A 67 10.10 1.71 18.52
CA VAL A 67 9.80 0.50 19.31
C VAL A 67 10.09 0.85 20.78
N PRO A 68 9.08 0.93 21.67
CA PRO A 68 9.30 1.43 23.04
C PRO A 68 10.30 0.61 23.84
N GLU A 69 10.46 -0.68 23.52
CA GLU A 69 11.37 -1.59 24.21
C GLU A 69 12.82 -1.52 23.72
N THR A 70 13.09 -1.08 22.49
CA THR A 70 14.45 -1.14 21.90
C THR A 70 15.06 0.23 21.57
N GLN A 71 14.26 1.30 21.53
CA GLN A 71 14.67 2.63 21.06
C GLN A 71 15.26 2.67 19.64
N GLU A 72 15.04 1.61 18.85
CA GLU A 72 15.46 1.57 17.45
C GLU A 72 14.44 2.27 16.56
N MET A 73 14.92 3.11 15.64
CA MET A 73 14.10 3.84 14.68
C MET A 73 13.82 2.93 13.47
N TYR A 74 12.60 2.40 13.38
CA TYR A 74 12.19 1.55 12.26
C TYR A 74 11.53 2.41 11.17
N VAL A 75 12.25 2.72 10.08
CA VAL A 75 11.83 3.70 9.05
C VAL A 75 11.24 3.02 7.80
N GLY A 76 10.33 2.07 7.97
CA GLY A 76 9.65 1.39 6.86
C GLY A 76 8.14 1.34 7.07
N LYS A 77 7.36 1.83 6.11
CA LYS A 77 5.91 1.58 6.03
C LYS A 77 5.69 0.34 5.18
N GLU A 78 4.86 -0.58 5.64
CA GLU A 78 4.57 -1.82 4.93
C GLU A 78 3.08 -2.13 4.98
N LEU A 79 2.55 -2.62 3.86
CA LEU A 79 1.27 -3.30 3.79
C LEU A 79 1.47 -4.66 3.14
N ASP A 80 1.35 -5.72 3.94
CA ASP A 80 1.28 -7.07 3.40
C ASP A 80 -0.14 -7.38 2.94
N MET A 81 -0.33 -7.55 1.65
CA MET A 81 -1.65 -7.83 1.07
C MET A 81 -2.20 -9.18 1.51
N ARG A 82 -1.33 -10.12 1.90
CA ARG A 82 -1.70 -11.45 2.43
C ARG A 82 -2.30 -11.37 3.83
N SER A 83 -2.02 -10.28 4.56
CA SER A 83 -2.61 -10.01 5.88
C SER A 83 -4.10 -9.68 5.81
N LEU A 84 -4.59 -9.27 4.64
CA LEU A 84 -6.00 -8.92 4.41
C LEU A 84 -6.81 -10.14 3.96
N THR A 85 -8.11 -10.14 4.26
CA THR A 85 -9.03 -11.14 3.70
C THR A 85 -9.06 -11.06 2.16
N ARG A 86 -9.40 -12.17 1.49
CA ARG A 86 -9.54 -12.18 0.01
C ARG A 86 -10.55 -11.14 -0.50
N CYS A 87 -11.62 -10.89 0.27
CA CYS A 87 -12.60 -9.87 -0.07
C CYS A 87 -11.97 -8.46 -0.04
N ASN A 88 -11.22 -8.15 1.01
CA ASN A 88 -10.53 -6.87 1.15
C ASN A 88 -9.41 -6.69 0.12
N GLN A 89 -8.67 -7.74 -0.21
CA GLN A 89 -7.68 -7.70 -1.29
C GLN A 89 -8.34 -7.28 -2.60
N ARG A 90 -9.46 -7.93 -2.96
CA ARG A 90 -10.23 -7.58 -4.18
C ARG A 90 -10.69 -6.12 -4.14
N LEU A 91 -11.31 -5.68 -3.05
CA LEU A 91 -11.78 -4.31 -2.88
C LEU A 91 -10.64 -3.29 -3.02
N PHE A 92 -9.48 -3.57 -2.43
CA PHE A 92 -8.31 -2.71 -2.51
C PHE A 92 -7.82 -2.55 -3.95
N TRP A 93 -7.67 -3.65 -4.68
CA TRP A 93 -7.19 -3.62 -6.07
C TRP A 93 -8.21 -3.01 -7.03
N GLU A 94 -9.50 -3.22 -6.81
CA GLU A 94 -10.58 -2.55 -7.54
C GLU A 94 -10.51 -1.03 -7.34
N ALA A 95 -10.40 -0.59 -6.08
CA ALA A 95 -10.26 0.81 -5.72
C ALA A 95 -9.02 1.45 -6.35
N LEU A 96 -7.86 0.78 -6.34
CA LEU A 96 -6.65 1.29 -6.99
C LEU A 96 -6.77 1.35 -8.51
N THR A 97 -7.46 0.39 -9.13
CA THR A 97 -7.69 0.38 -10.58
C THR A 97 -8.55 1.58 -11.01
N VAL A 98 -9.65 1.84 -10.29
CA VAL A 98 -10.51 3.01 -10.52
C VAL A 98 -9.73 4.30 -10.23
N GLY A 99 -9.01 4.34 -9.10
CA GLY A 99 -8.18 5.47 -8.69
C GLY A 99 -7.08 5.80 -9.70
N HIS A 100 -6.49 4.79 -10.33
CA HIS A 100 -5.54 5.00 -11.43
C HIS A 100 -6.19 5.67 -12.64
N GLY A 101 -7.40 5.23 -13.02
CA GLY A 101 -8.17 5.90 -14.08
C GLY A 101 -8.43 7.38 -13.80
N HIS A 102 -8.83 7.71 -12.56
CA HIS A 102 -8.99 9.10 -12.12
C HIS A 102 -7.68 9.88 -12.10
N LEU A 103 -6.59 9.26 -11.64
CA LEU A 103 -5.27 9.87 -11.59
C LEU A 103 -4.73 10.19 -12.99
N VAL A 104 -4.90 9.29 -13.97
CA VAL A 104 -4.53 9.54 -15.36
C VAL A 104 -5.37 10.67 -15.96
N ALA A 105 -6.68 10.70 -15.69
CA ALA A 105 -7.59 11.69 -16.27
C ALA A 105 -7.45 13.10 -15.68
N ARG A 106 -7.18 13.20 -14.36
CA ARG A 106 -7.22 14.47 -13.61
C ARG A 106 -5.84 14.92 -13.09
N GLY A 107 -4.84 14.04 -13.13
CA GLY A 107 -3.48 14.32 -12.68
C GLY A 107 -3.43 14.85 -11.24
N LYS A 108 -2.72 15.98 -11.07
CA LYS A 108 -2.45 16.60 -9.76
C LYS A 108 -3.69 17.13 -9.04
N GLU A 109 -4.80 17.35 -9.74
CA GLU A 109 -6.07 17.70 -9.10
C GLU A 109 -6.63 16.54 -8.27
N TYR A 110 -6.26 15.31 -8.63
CA TYR A 110 -6.69 14.11 -7.94
C TYR A 110 -5.69 13.65 -6.86
N SER A 111 -4.41 13.50 -7.20
CA SER A 111 -3.35 13.14 -6.26
C SER A 111 -1.99 13.61 -6.77
N PHE A 112 -1.03 13.80 -5.86
CA PHE A 112 0.35 14.15 -6.23
C PHE A 112 1.19 12.95 -6.69
N LEU A 113 0.64 11.74 -6.63
CA LEU A 113 1.31 10.53 -7.10
C LEU A 113 1.56 10.59 -8.61
N ASN A 114 2.75 10.18 -9.04
CA ASN A 114 2.99 9.96 -10.47
C ASN A 114 2.13 8.76 -10.94
N PRO A 115 1.26 8.91 -11.97
CA PRO A 115 0.45 7.81 -12.50
C PRO A 115 1.25 6.54 -12.81
N GLU A 116 2.45 6.69 -13.37
CA GLU A 116 3.35 5.59 -13.72
C GLU A 116 3.71 4.73 -12.50
N ARG A 117 3.74 5.34 -11.31
CA ARG A 117 4.07 4.62 -10.09
C ARG A 117 2.94 3.72 -9.63
N LEU A 118 1.70 4.18 -9.74
CA LEU A 118 0.54 3.35 -9.44
C LEU A 118 0.35 2.26 -10.49
N GLN A 119 0.62 2.58 -11.76
CA GLN A 119 0.64 1.59 -12.83
C GLN A 119 1.64 0.47 -12.58
N GLN A 120 2.88 0.80 -12.17
CA GLN A 120 3.88 -0.22 -11.81
C GLN A 120 3.39 -1.15 -10.69
N LEU A 121 2.75 -0.61 -9.64
CA LEU A 121 2.18 -1.45 -8.57
C LEU A 121 1.11 -2.41 -9.11
N LEU A 122 0.22 -1.93 -9.98
CA LEU A 122 -0.83 -2.77 -10.59
C LEU A 122 -0.23 -3.83 -11.52
N GLU A 123 0.83 -3.51 -12.25
CA GLU A 123 1.55 -4.47 -13.10
C GLU A 123 2.24 -5.55 -12.26
N THR A 124 2.93 -5.18 -11.18
CA THR A 124 3.54 -6.15 -10.26
C THR A 124 2.47 -7.03 -9.60
N GLN A 125 1.34 -6.47 -9.22
CA GLN A 125 0.19 -7.23 -8.71
C GLN A 125 -0.34 -8.24 -9.73
N ALA A 126 -0.44 -7.85 -11.00
CA ALA A 126 -0.90 -8.74 -12.06
C ALA A 126 0.08 -9.91 -12.30
N LEU A 127 1.39 -9.67 -12.21
CA LEU A 127 2.40 -10.73 -12.26
C LEU A 127 2.26 -11.70 -11.09
N ALA A 128 2.10 -11.16 -9.87
CA ALA A 128 1.93 -11.95 -8.66
C ALA A 128 0.66 -12.83 -8.67
N GLU A 129 -0.41 -12.42 -9.36
CA GLU A 129 -1.62 -13.23 -9.51
C GLU A 129 -1.48 -14.35 -10.54
N LYS A 130 -0.68 -14.17 -11.59
CA LYS A 130 -0.45 -15.21 -12.61
C LYS A 130 0.36 -16.37 -12.05
N GLY A 131 1.42 -16.08 -11.29
CA GLY A 131 2.30 -17.09 -10.69
C GLY A 131 3.10 -17.93 -11.70
N GLU A 132 3.32 -17.41 -12.91
CA GLU A 132 4.05 -18.09 -13.99
C GLU A 132 5.55 -17.74 -14.03
N GLU A 133 5.95 -16.65 -13.36
CA GLU A 133 7.31 -16.11 -13.30
C GLU A 133 7.89 -16.29 -11.88
N ASP A 134 9.23 -16.28 -11.74
CA ASP A 134 9.86 -16.31 -10.42
C ASP A 134 9.53 -15.00 -9.67
N PRO A 135 8.92 -15.04 -8.47
CA PRO A 135 8.57 -13.83 -7.72
C PRO A 135 9.74 -12.87 -7.47
N LEU A 136 10.98 -13.35 -7.49
CA LEU A 136 12.17 -12.51 -7.36
C LEU A 136 12.47 -11.67 -8.62
N ASP A 137 11.98 -12.09 -9.80
CA ASP A 137 12.20 -11.36 -11.06
C ASP A 137 11.48 -10.01 -11.10
N HIS A 138 10.36 -9.88 -10.35
CA HIS A 138 9.59 -8.63 -10.21
C HIS A 138 9.56 -8.07 -8.80
N SER A 139 10.35 -8.63 -7.87
CA SER A 139 10.46 -8.11 -6.51
C SER A 139 11.48 -6.97 -6.42
N ALA A 140 11.15 -5.95 -5.63
CA ALA A 140 12.10 -4.92 -5.21
C ALA A 140 13.06 -5.39 -4.11
N TRP A 141 12.80 -6.56 -3.51
CA TRP A 141 13.68 -7.21 -2.55
C TRP A 141 14.39 -8.39 -3.19
N ASN A 142 15.61 -8.67 -2.72
CA ASN A 142 16.41 -9.84 -3.15
C ASN A 142 16.03 -11.13 -2.40
N VAL A 143 15.01 -11.06 -1.55
CA VAL A 143 14.46 -12.16 -0.76
C VAL A 143 12.95 -12.00 -0.71
N LEU A 144 12.23 -13.11 -0.71
CA LEU A 144 10.78 -13.10 -0.56
C LEU A 144 10.40 -12.84 0.88
N ALA A 145 9.20 -12.29 1.07
CA ALA A 145 8.62 -12.14 2.40
C ALA A 145 8.44 -13.49 3.10
N GLU A 146 8.41 -13.47 4.44
CA GLU A 146 8.20 -14.66 5.26
C GLU A 146 6.84 -15.32 4.98
N GLU A 147 6.74 -16.63 5.23
CA GLU A 147 5.51 -17.41 5.00
C GLU A 147 4.38 -17.01 5.95
N ASP A 148 4.71 -16.84 7.23
CA ASP A 148 3.73 -16.50 8.25
C ASP A 148 3.33 -15.03 8.14
N VAL A 149 2.03 -14.78 8.00
CA VAL A 149 1.48 -13.43 7.94
C VAL A 149 0.40 -13.28 9.01
N GLU A 150 0.50 -12.21 9.79
CA GLU A 150 -0.53 -11.84 10.75
C GLU A 150 -1.82 -11.44 10.01
N LYS A 151 -2.97 -11.85 10.53
CA LYS A 151 -4.27 -11.45 10.00
C LYS A 151 -4.59 -10.03 10.45
N LEU A 152 -4.51 -9.08 9.52
CA LEU A 152 -4.76 -7.66 9.76
C LEU A 152 -6.00 -7.18 9.00
N GLY A 153 -6.51 -6.03 9.44
CA GLY A 153 -7.69 -5.42 8.83
C GLY A 153 -9.01 -6.14 9.17
N PRO A 154 -10.14 -5.63 8.65
CA PRO A 154 -11.47 -6.10 9.04
C PRO A 154 -11.87 -7.43 8.34
N GLY A 155 -12.79 -8.18 8.95
CA GLY A 155 -13.49 -9.31 8.30
C GLY A 155 -12.85 -10.69 8.48
N TRP A 156 -11.98 -10.86 9.47
CA TRP A 156 -11.37 -12.16 9.82
C TRP A 156 -12.19 -13.01 10.81
N ASP A 157 -13.32 -12.49 11.29
CA ASP A 157 -14.24 -13.13 12.24
C ASP A 157 -14.87 -14.44 11.71
#